data_AF-A0A417IIJ9-F1
#
_entry.id   AF-A0A417IIJ9-F1
#
_cell.length_a   1.000
_cell.length_b   1.000
_cell.length_c   1.000
_cell.angle_alpha   90.00
_cell.angle_beta   90.00
_cell.angle_gamma   90.00
#
_symmetry.space_group_name_H-M   'P 1'
#
loop_
_entity.id
_entity.type
_entity.pdbx_description
1 polymer ?
#
loop_
_entity_poly.entity_id
_entity_poly.type
_entity_poly.pdbx_seq_one_letter_code
_entity_poly.pdbx_strand_id
1 'polypeptide(L)' 'MLRKLNRFLNIVIGSFIGVFIGYGIYKFWHFKTYPNLYVMQSAPWYTELLLDGAMVVVVVVVCIILKLIIWKKLKP' A
#
# COMPACT_ATOMS: atom_id res chain seq x y z
N MET A 1 -26.18 -2.91 -7.87
CA MET A 1 -25.21 -1.92 -7.31
C MET A 1 -23.88 -2.55 -6.88
N LEU A 2 -23.87 -3.78 -6.36
CA LEU A 2 -22.66 -4.42 -5.83
C LEU A 2 -21.54 -4.65 -6.85
N ARG A 3 -21.85 -4.88 -8.13
CA ARG A 3 -20.83 -4.98 -9.19
C ARG A 3 -20.05 -3.67 -9.40
N LYS A 4 -20.71 -2.50 -9.24
CA LYS A 4 -20.04 -1.18 -9.26
C LYS A 4 -19.14 -0.99 -8.04
N LEU A 5 -19.62 -1.36 -6.85
CA LEU A 5 -18.82 -1.29 -5.62
C LEU A 5 -17.60 -2.22 -5.67
N ASN A 6 -17.76 -3.43 -6.23
CA ASN A 6 -16.65 -4.37 -6.40
C ASN A 6 -15.59 -3.84 -7.39
N ARG A 7 -16.03 -3.15 -8.45
CA ARG A 7 -15.14 -2.47 -9.39
C ARG A 7 -14.41 -1.30 -8.73
N PHE A 8 -15.13 -0.50 -7.94
CA PHE A 8 -14.55 0.61 -7.17
C PHE A 8 -13.48 0.11 -6.19
N LEU A 9 -13.78 -0.92 -5.38
CA LEU A 9 -12.83 -1.54 -4.47
C LEU A 9 -11.59 -2.08 -5.19
N ASN A 10 -11.74 -2.68 -6.38
CA ASN A 10 -10.60 -3.13 -7.17
C ASN A 10 -9.71 -1.98 -7.67
N ILE A 11 -10.32 -0.86 -8.09
CA ILE A 11 -9.57 0.34 -8.51
C ILE A 11 -8.81 0.92 -7.32
N VAL A 12 -9.47 1.02 -6.16
CA VAL A 12 -8.86 1.50 -4.93
C VAL A 12 -7.66 0.63 -4.54
N ILE A 13 -7.83 -0.70 -4.49
CA ILE A 13 -6.75 -1.64 -4.18
C ILE A 13 -5.59 -1.50 -5.18
N GLY A 14 -5.88 -1.47 -6.48
CA GLY A 14 -4.85 -1.33 -7.52
C GLY A 14 -4.10 0.01 -7.43
N SER A 15 -4.81 1.10 -7.14
CA SER A 15 -4.19 2.42 -6.96
C SER A 15 -3.28 2.46 -5.74
N PHE A 16 -3.69 1.91 -4.60
CA PHE A 16 -2.85 1.86 -3.40
C PHE A 16 -1.59 1.02 -3.62
N ILE A 17 -1.72 -0.13 -4.28
CA ILE A 17 -0.58 -0.99 -4.63
C ILE A 17 0.36 -0.24 -5.58
N GLY A 18 -0.17 0.43 -6.61
CA GLY A 18 0.63 1.18 -7.57
C GLY A 18 1.40 2.34 -6.95
N VAL A 19 0.75 3.13 -6.09
CA VAL A 19 1.40 4.21 -5.34
C VAL A 19 2.51 3.67 -4.45
N PHE A 20 2.28 2.54 -3.77
CA PHE A 20 3.28 1.93 -2.91
C PHE A 20 4.51 1.44 -3.68
N ILE A 21 4.31 0.77 -4.82
CA ILE A 21 5.41 0.32 -5.69
C ILE A 21 6.20 1.53 -6.21
N GLY A 22 5.52 2.57 -6.69
CA GLY A 22 6.17 3.80 -7.17
C GLY A 22 6.97 4.50 -6.08
N TYR A 23 6.40 4.63 -4.88
CA TYR A 23 7.08 5.19 -3.72
C TYR A 23 8.30 4.37 -3.31
N GLY A 24 8.19 3.04 -3.32
CA GLY A 24 9.30 2.13 -3.00
C GLY A 24 10.45 2.24 -3.98
N ILE A 25 10.18 2.29 -5.28
CA ILE A 25 11.21 2.47 -6.32
C ILE A 25 11.86 3.85 -6.17
N TYR A 26 11.08 4.90 -5.93
CA TYR A 26 11.59 6.25 -5.73
C TYR A 26 12.52 6.34 -4.52
N LYS A 27 12.10 5.83 -3.36
CA LYS A 27 12.91 5.78 -2.13
C LYS A 27 14.21 4.99 -2.36
N PHE A 28 14.15 3.85 -3.05
CA PHE A 28 15.33 3.06 -3.36
C PHE A 28 16.32 3.81 -4.25
N TRP A 29 15.82 4.48 -5.29
CA TRP A 29 16.64 5.30 -6.17
C TRP A 29 17.24 6.51 -5.44
N HIS A 30 16.45 7.21 -4.62
CA HIS A 30 16.91 8.34 -3.84
C HIS A 30 18.00 7.94 -2.82
N PHE A 31 17.86 6.78 -2.17
CA PHE A 31 18.87 6.26 -1.26
C PHE A 31 20.19 5.97 -1.98
N LYS A 32 20.13 5.38 -3.19
CA LYS A 32 21.31 5.15 -4.03
C LYS A 32 22.03 6.44 -4.42
N THR A 33 21.29 7.50 -4.71
CA THR A 33 21.84 8.79 -5.16
C THR A 33 22.39 9.64 -4.01
N TYR A 34 21.76 9.59 -2.83
CA TYR A 34 22.14 10.41 -1.67
C TYR A 34 22.34 9.59 -0.40
N PRO A 35 23.30 8.65 -0.38
CA PRO A 35 23.52 7.79 0.78
C PRO A 35 23.89 8.60 2.03
N ASN A 36 24.71 9.66 1.89
CA ASN A 36 25.20 10.47 3.01
C ASN A 36 24.11 11.10 3.87
N LEU A 37 22.93 11.41 3.32
CA LEU A 37 21.80 11.95 4.09
C LEU A 37 21.24 10.93 5.08
N TYR A 38 21.26 9.65 4.70
CA TYR A 38 20.77 8.54 5.51
C TYR A 38 21.83 8.00 6.48
N VAL A 39 23.13 8.20 6.21
CA VAL A 39 24.20 7.85 7.16
C VAL A 39 24.21 8.78 8.38
N MET A 40 23.73 10.02 8.23
CA MET A 40 23.55 10.94 9.37
C MET A 40 22.35 10.59 10.25
N GLN A 41 21.38 9.82 9.75
CA GLN A 41 20.25 9.35 10.53
C GLN A 41 20.62 8.06 11.26
N SER A 42 20.42 8.04 12.58
CA SER A 42 20.63 6.83 13.39
C SER A 42 19.63 5.71 13.05
N ALA A 43 18.50 6.04 12.43
CA ALA A 43 17.48 5.09 12.03
C ALA A 43 17.74 4.57 10.60
N PRO A 44 17.60 3.25 10.35
CA PRO A 44 17.79 2.71 9.01
C PRO A 44 16.80 3.31 8.00
N TRP A 45 17.28 3.67 6.81
CA TRP A 45 16.49 4.28 5.72
C TRP A 45 15.25 3.47 5.31
N TYR A 46 15.28 2.15 5.53
CA TYR A 46 14.18 1.24 5.20
C TYR A 46 13.09 1.20 6.27
N THR A 47 13.29 1.78 7.46
CA THR A 47 12.29 1.75 8.54
C THR A 47 11.03 2.54 8.19
N GLU A 48 11.18 3.72 7.59
CA GLU A 48 10.05 4.49 7.06
C GLU A 48 9.33 3.72 5.94
N LEU A 49 10.08 3.07 5.05
CA LEU A 49 9.51 2.24 3.99
C LEU A 49 8.72 1.05 4.57
N LEU A 50 9.21 0.48 5.66
CA LEU A 50 8.57 -0.63 6.36
C LEU A 50 7.28 -0.19 7.06
N LEU A 51 7.28 1.00 7.67
CA LEU A 51 6.09 1.63 8.26
C LEU A 51 5.04 1.97 7.21
N ASP A 52 5.42 2.64 6.13
CA ASP A 52 4.53 2.97 5.01
C ASP A 52 3.99 1.68 4.37
N GLY A 53 4.83 0.66 4.20
CA GLY A 53 4.43 -0.64 3.70
C GLY A 53 3.45 -1.36 4.61
N ALA A 54 3.69 -1.35 5.93
CA ALA A 54 2.75 -1.89 6.89
C ALA A 54 1.39 -1.17 6.83
N MET A 55 1.40 0.15 6.67
CA MET A 55 0.19 0.98 6.54
C MET A 55 -0.60 0.59 5.27
N VAL A 56 0.07 0.45 4.12
CA VAL A 56 -0.55 0.00 2.87
C VAL A 56 -1.11 -1.42 2.99
N VAL A 57 -0.37 -2.35 3.61
CA VAL A 57 -0.86 -3.71 3.84
C VAL A 57 -2.13 -3.70 4.69
N VAL A 58 -2.19 -2.91 5.76
CA VAL A 58 -3.40 -2.76 6.58
C VAL A 58 -4.57 -2.25 5.75
N VAL A 59 -4.37 -1.21 4.94
CA VAL A 59 -5.43 -0.66 4.07
C VAL A 59 -5.93 -1.70 3.06
N VAL A 60 -5.01 -2.44 2.41
CA VAL A 60 -5.37 -3.50 1.46
C VAL A 60 -6.15 -4.63 2.14
N VAL A 61 -5.72 -5.06 3.34
CA VAL A 61 -6.42 -6.08 4.13
C VAL A 61 -7.84 -5.61 4.49
N VAL A 62 -8.00 -4.37 4.94
CA VAL A 62 -9.33 -3.79 5.24
C VAL A 62 -10.21 -3.79 3.99
N CYS A 63 -9.68 -3.38 2.83
CA CYS A 63 -10.42 -3.42 1.57
C CYS A 63 -10.82 -4.84 1.16
N ILE A 64 -9.98 -5.86 1.39
CA ILE A 64 -10.29 -7.26 1.11
C ILE A 64 -11.38 -7.78 2.07
N ILE A 65 -11.29 -7.46 3.36
CA ILE A 65 -12.31 -7.85 4.36
C ILE A 65 -13.67 -7.25 3.99
N LEU A 66 -13.72 -5.96 3.65
CA LEU A 66 -14.94 -5.31 3.17
C LEU A 66 -15.52 -6.04 1.95
N LYS A 67 -14.66 -6.41 1.00
CA LYS A 67 -15.04 -7.18 -0.19
C LYS A 67 -15.64 -8.54 0.17
N LEU A 68 -15.06 -9.26 1.14
CA LEU A 68 -15.55 -10.55 1.64
C LEU A 68 -16.89 -10.43 2.37
N ILE A 69 -17.07 -9.41 3.21
CA ILE A 69 -18.34 -9.16 3.91
C ILE A 69 -19.45 -8.88 2.89
N ILE A 70 -19.16 -8.04 1.90
CA ILE A 70 -20.07 -7.74 0.80
C ILE A 70 -20.44 -9.02 0.04
N TRP A 71 -19.47 -9.90 -0.22
CA TRP A 71 -19.69 -11.16 -0.91
C TRP A 71 -20.51 -12.16 -0.08
N LYS A 72 -20.28 -12.23 1.23
CA LYS A 72 -21.10 -13.04 2.16
C LYS A 72 -22.55 -12.52 2.23
N LYS A 73 -22.76 -11.21 2.27
CA LYS A 73 -24.10 -10.59 2.24
C LYS A 73 -24.81 -10.75 0.89
N LEU A 74 -24.09 -11.13 -0.16
CA LEU A 74 -24.57 -11.30 -1.54
C LEU A 74 -24.96 -12.74 -1.87
N LYS A 75 -24.42 -13.73 -1.16
CA LYS A 75 -24.92 -15.10 -1.24
C LYS A 75 -26.25 -15.15 -0.47
N PRO A 76 -27.36 -15.55 -1.10
CA PRO A 76 -28.61 -15.81 -0.39
C PRO A 76 -28.42 -16.93 0.64
#